data_AF-A0A955PYF4-F1
#
_entry.id   AF-A0A955PYF4-F1
#
_cell.length_a   1.000
_cell.length_b   1.000
_cell.length_c   1.000
_cell.angle_alpha   90.00
_cell.angle_beta   90.00
_cell.angle_gamma   90.00
#
_symmetry.space_group_name_H-M   'P 1'
#
loop_
_entity.id
_entity.type
_entity.pdbx_description
1 polymer ?
#
loop_
_entity_poly.entity_id
_entity_poly.type
_entity_poly.pdbx_seq_one_letter_code
_entity_poly.pdbx_strand_id
1 'polypeptide(L)' 'FYFLLILPQQRRQKKQRELLDSLKKGDKVITSSGIWGTVTNLDKETATLQVADNT' A
#
# COMPACT_ATOMS: atom_id res chain seq x y z
N PHE A 1 -4.71 12.85 28.92
CA PHE A 1 -5.63 12.92 27.77
C PHE A 1 -4.95 12.89 26.38
N TYR A 2 -3.62 12.64 26.25
CA TYR A 2 -2.91 12.58 24.95
C TYR A 2 -2.54 11.17 24.45
N PHE A 3 -2.47 10.16 25.33
CA PHE A 3 -2.05 8.79 24.97
C PHE A 3 -3.05 8.05 24.08
N LEU A 4 -4.36 8.34 24.20
CA LEU A 4 -5.41 7.66 23.43
C LEU A 4 -5.45 8.06 21.95
N LEU A 5 -4.96 9.25 21.58
CA LEU A 5 -4.97 9.74 20.20
C LEU A 5 -3.68 9.41 19.41
N ILE A 6 -2.53 9.31 20.07
CA ILE A 6 -1.22 9.05 19.41
C ILE A 6 -1.06 7.57 19.01
N LEU A 7 -1.53 6.64 19.85
CA LEU A 7 -1.44 5.20 19.60
C LEU A 7 -2.15 4.73 18.31
N PRO A 8 -3.39 5.14 17.99
CA PRO A 8 -4.05 4.73 16.75
C PRO A 8 -3.34 5.28 15.50
N GLN A 9 -2.75 6.47 15.57
CA GLN A 9 -2.03 7.06 14.44
C GLN A 9 -0.72 6.30 14.16
N GLN A 10 0.07 6.00 15.19
CA GLN A 10 1.26 5.15 15.04
C GLN A 10 0.92 3.77 14.49
N ARG A 11 -0.16 3.14 14.98
CA ARG A 11 -0.60 1.82 14.48
C ARG A 11 -0.97 1.86 13.00
N ARG A 12 -1.64 2.92 12.52
CA ARG A 12 -1.97 3.10 11.10
C ARG A 12 -0.70 3.25 10.25
N GLN A 13 0.26 4.09 10.67
CA GLN A 13 1.52 4.26 9.95
C GLN A 13 2.36 2.98 9.92
N LYS A 14 2.43 2.24 11.05
CA LYS A 14 3.15 0.97 11.12
C LYS A 14 2.54 -0.08 10.19
N LYS A 15 1.20 -0.22 10.20
CA LYS A 15 0.50 -1.12 9.28
C LYS A 15 0.71 -0.75 7.81
N GLN A 16 0.73 0.55 7.48
CA GLN A 16 0.99 0.99 6.12
C GLN A 16 2.41 0.67 5.69
N ARG A 17 3.41 0.87 6.56
CA ARG A 17 4.80 0.45 6.29
C ARG A 17 4.92 -1.06 6.14
N GLU A 18 4.36 -1.83 7.06
CA GLU A 18 4.37 -3.30 6.98
C GLU A 18 3.70 -3.82 5.70
N LEU A 19 2.62 -3.16 5.25
CA LEU A 19 1.97 -3.48 3.99
C LEU A 19 2.90 -3.20 2.81
N LEU A 20 3.55 -2.04 2.76
CA LEU A 20 4.52 -1.70 1.71
C LEU A 20 5.72 -2.66 1.71
N ASP A 21 6.24 -3.03 2.88
CA ASP A 21 7.36 -3.98 3.02
C ASP A 21 6.96 -5.40 2.61
N SER A 22 5.68 -5.75 2.75
CA SER A 22 5.15 -7.05 2.35
C SER A 22 4.88 -7.17 0.85
N LEU A 23 4.77 -6.05 0.14
CA LEU A 23 4.49 -6.03 -1.31
C LEU A 23 5.68 -6.60 -2.08
N LYS A 24 5.36 -7.47 -3.04
CA LYS A 24 6.32 -8.08 -3.96
C LYS A 24 5.88 -7.91 -5.39
N LYS A 25 6.83 -8.05 -6.31
CA LYS A 25 6.53 -8.12 -7.75
C LYS A 25 5.62 -9.32 -8.02
N GLY A 26 4.54 -9.09 -8.75
CA GLY A 26 3.51 -10.08 -9.05
C GLY A 26 2.28 -10.01 -8.14
N ASP A 27 2.32 -9.23 -7.05
CA ASP A 27 1.16 -9.08 -6.17
C ASP A 27 0.05 -8.28 -6.86
N LYS A 28 -1.18 -8.75 -6.69
CA LYS A 28 -2.39 -8.03 -7.11
C LYS A 28 -2.81 -7.09 -5.98
N VAL A 29 -2.96 -5.82 -6.30
CA VAL A 29 -3.34 -4.78 -5.35
C VAL A 29 -4.53 -3.99 -5.87
N ILE A 30 -5.29 -3.43 -4.94
CA ILE A 30 -6.30 -2.42 -5.23
C ILE A 30 -5.88 -1.11 -4.60
N THR A 31 -5.86 -0.04 -5.39
CA THR A 31 -5.59 1.30 -4.85
C THR A 31 -6.79 1.79 -4.05
N SER A 32 -6.60 2.78 -3.18
CA SER A 32 -7.69 3.42 -2.42
C SER A 32 -8.75 4.05 -3.33
N SER A 33 -8.42 4.33 -4.59
CA SER A 33 -9.34 4.83 -5.63
C SER A 33 -10.11 3.72 -6.37
N GLY A 34 -9.87 2.45 -6.04
CA GLY A 34 -10.56 1.30 -6.66
C GLY A 34 -9.89 0.74 -7.92
N ILE A 35 -8.66 1.16 -8.22
CA ILE A 35 -7.93 0.67 -9.41
C ILE A 35 -7.29 -0.67 -9.09
N TRP A 36 -7.57 -1.67 -9.92
CA TRP A 36 -6.96 -3.00 -9.83
C TRP A 36 -5.68 -3.02 -10.64
N GLY A 37 -4.58 -3.41 -10.02
CA GLY A 37 -3.28 -3.49 -10.68
C GLY A 37 -2.44 -4.64 -10.17
N THR A 38 -1.45 -5.04 -10.97
CA THR A 38 -0.41 -5.98 -10.57
C THR A 38 0.90 -5.24 -10.42
N VAL A 39 1.62 -5.47 -9.33
CA VAL A 39 2.91 -4.83 -9.07
C VAL A 39 3.97 -5.39 -10.03
N THR A 40 4.49 -4.57 -10.93
CA THR A 40 5.55 -4.98 -11.89
C THR A 40 6.94 -4.57 -11.41
N ASN A 41 7.03 -3.44 -10.73
CA ASN A 41 8.27 -2.99 -10.13
C ASN A 41 8.05 -2.32 -8.76
N LEU A 42 9.03 -2.44 -7.88
CA LEU A 42 9.05 -1.85 -6.55
C LEU A 42 10.42 -1.21 -6.37
N ASP A 43 10.43 0.11 -6.26
CA ASP A 43 11.56 0.90 -5.81
C ASP A 43 11.34 1.34 -4.35
N LYS A 44 12.35 1.97 -3.74
CA LYS A 44 12.32 2.34 -2.32
C LYS A 44 11.17 3.26 -1.93
N GLU A 45 10.71 4.10 -2.84
CA GLU A 45 9.63 5.06 -2.60
C GLU A 45 8.46 4.95 -3.58
N THR A 46 8.62 4.19 -4.66
CA THR A 46 7.64 4.12 -5.76
C THR A 46 7.36 2.69 -6.17
N ALA A 47 6.08 2.35 -6.36
CA ALA A 47 5.66 1.09 -6.93
C ALA A 47 5.10 1.33 -8.34
N THR A 48 5.59 0.55 -9.31
CA THR A 48 5.03 0.52 -10.66
C THR A 48 3.96 -0.55 -10.74
N LEU A 49 2.78 -0.14 -11.18
CA LEU A 49 1.60 -0.98 -11.26
C LEU A 49 1.20 -1.14 -12.72
N GLN A 50 1.02 -2.38 -13.15
CA GLN A 50 0.35 -2.68 -14.41
C GLN A 50 -1.14 -2.82 -14.16
N VAL A 51 -1.87 -1.82 -14.62
CA VAL A 51 -3.33 -1.77 -14.59
C VAL A 51 -3.82 -2.29 -15.94
N ALA A 52 -4.73 -3.26 -15.90
CA ALA A 52 -5.47 -3.63 -17.11
C ALA A 52 -6.76 -2.82 -17.08
N ASP A 53 -6.90 -1.89 -18.02
CA ASP A 53 -8.17 -1.22 -18.24
C ASP A 53 -9.15 -2.27 -18.78
N ASN A 54 -10.01 -2.80 -17.92
CA ASN A 54 -11.20 -3.52 -18.36
C ASN A 54 -12.07 -2.51 -19.08
N THR A 55 -11.95 -2.49 -20.41
CA THR A 55 -12.92 -1.83 -21.29
C THR A 55 -14.22 -2.63 -21.26
#